data_AF-A0A0F9A2V6-F1
#
_entry.id   AF-A0A0F9A2V6-F1
#
_cell.length_a   1.000
_cell.length_b   1.000
_cell.length_c   1.000
_cell.angle_alpha   90.00
_cell.angle_beta   90.00
_cell.angle_gamma   90.00
#
_symmetry.space_group_name_H-M   'P 1'
#
loop_
_entity.id
_entity.type
_entity.pdbx_description
1 polymer ?
#
loop_
_entity_poly.entity_id
_entity_poly.type
_entity_poly.pdbx_seq_one_letter_code
_entity_poly.pdbx_strand_id
1 'polypeptide(L)' 'YSYARISDQQTVLVFLNKNTAAKSWSLAYMQEVIGQHKQAINLLTNQAISLIDTVTLAPMSATVLIIE' A
#
# COMPACT_ATOMS: atom_id res chain seq x y z
N TYR A 1 -4.06 -2.41 -9.98
CA TYR A 1 -4.09 -3.81 -9.51
C TYR A 1 -3.45 -3.82 -8.15
N SER A 2 -3.91 -4.68 -7.25
CA SER A 2 -3.39 -4.71 -5.89
C SER A 2 -3.59 -6.09 -5.27
N TYR A 3 -2.72 -6.43 -4.33
CA TYR A 3 -2.81 -7.67 -3.55
C TYR A 3 -2.09 -7.50 -2.22
N ALA A 4 -2.36 -8.42 -1.31
CA ALA A 4 -1.66 -8.53 -0.05
C ALA A 4 -0.96 -9.90 0.07
N ARG A 5 0.16 -9.91 0.77
CA ARG A 5 0.82 -11.13 1.27
C ARG A 5 0.89 -11.02 2.78
N ILE A 6 0.29 -11.99 3.45
CA ILE A 6 0.16 -12.03 4.91
C ILE A 6 0.98 -13.21 5.41
N SER A 7 1.74 -12.99 6.46
CA SER A 7 2.50 -14.01 7.18
C SER A 7 2.49 -13.66 8.67
N ASP A 8 2.91 -14.60 9.51
CA ASP A 8 2.99 -14.38 10.97
C ASP A 8 3.99 -13.27 11.37
N GLN A 9 4.89 -12.88 10.46
CA GLN A 9 5.97 -11.91 10.72
C GLN A 9 5.68 -10.53 10.16
N GLN A 10 5.03 -10.46 8.99
CA GLN A 10 4.78 -9.19 8.31
C GLN A 10 3.62 -9.31 7.33
N THR A 11 3.00 -8.15 7.08
CA THR A 11 2.04 -7.96 5.99
C THR A 11 2.65 -7.06 4.92
N VAL A 12 2.57 -7.50 3.65
CA VAL A 12 3.04 -6.74 2.49
C VAL A 12 1.85 -6.41 1.60
N LEU A 13 1.61 -5.12 1.39
CA LEU A 13 0.62 -4.62 0.42
C LEU A 13 1.33 -4.17 -0.85
N VAL A 14 0.83 -4.61 -2.00
CA VAL A 14 1.37 -4.22 -3.29
C VAL A 14 0.29 -3.53 -4.11
N PHE A 15 0.62 -2.36 -4.62
CA PHE A 15 -0.23 -1.58 -5.52
C PHE A 15 0.51 -1.32 -6.81
N LEU A 16 -0.17 -1.57 -7.93
CA LEU A 16 0.35 -1.31 -9.26
C LEU A 16 -0.59 -0.34 -9.99
N ASN A 17 -0.04 0.82 -10.34
CA ASN A 17 -0.69 1.78 -11.22
C ASN A 17 -0.11 1.65 -12.64
N LYS A 18 -0.86 0.99 -13.52
CA LYS A 18 -0.51 0.82 -14.94
C LYS A 18 -1.04 1.95 -15.82
N ASN A 19 -1.52 3.04 -15.23
CA ASN A 19 -2.02 4.20 -15.96
C ASN A 19 -0.91 5.24 -16.11
N THR A 20 -1.02 6.08 -17.13
CA THR A 20 -0.12 7.22 -17.36
C THR A 20 -0.45 8.43 -16.48
N ALA A 21 -1.51 8.35 -15.68
CA ALA A 21 -1.90 9.37 -14.69
C ALA A 21 -1.76 8.83 -13.26
N ALA A 22 -1.57 9.74 -12.30
CA ALA A 22 -1.59 9.40 -10.89
C ALA A 22 -2.99 8.90 -10.50
N LYS A 23 -3.05 7.99 -9.52
CA LYS A 23 -4.30 7.39 -9.07
C LYS A 23 -4.40 7.42 -7.56
N SER A 24 -5.46 8.03 -7.04
CA SER A 24 -5.88 7.83 -5.66
C SER A 24 -6.51 6.44 -5.53
N TRP A 25 -6.03 5.66 -4.58
CA TRP A 25 -6.45 4.27 -4.37
C TRP A 25 -6.99 4.13 -2.96
N SER A 26 -8.26 3.80 -2.83
CA SER A 26 -8.89 3.60 -1.51
C SER A 26 -8.30 2.38 -0.82
N LEU A 27 -8.06 2.48 0.48
CA LEU A 27 -7.63 1.36 1.34
C LEU A 27 -8.81 0.66 2.05
N ALA A 28 -10.04 1.15 1.87
CA ALA A 28 -11.23 0.63 2.57
C ALA A 28 -11.44 -0.89 2.38
N TYR A 29 -11.21 -1.41 1.17
CA TYR A 29 -11.36 -2.83 0.87
C TYR A 29 -10.22 -3.71 1.44
N MET A 30 -9.15 -3.11 1.95
CA MET A 30 -8.01 -3.80 2.56
C MET A 30 -8.00 -3.68 4.08
N GLN A 31 -9.06 -3.14 4.71
CA GLN A 31 -9.09 -2.92 6.15
C GLN A 31 -8.95 -4.20 6.98
N GLU A 32 -9.45 -5.33 6.48
CA GLU A 32 -9.25 -6.64 7.14
C GLU A 32 -7.77 -7.04 7.20
N VAL A 33 -6.98 -6.60 6.24
CA VAL A 33 -5.53 -6.88 6.15
C VAL A 33 -4.71 -5.80 6.86
N ILE A 34 -5.12 -4.54 6.76
CA ILE A 34 -4.47 -3.38 7.40
C ILE A 34 -4.71 -3.35 8.91
N GLY A 35 -5.84 -3.87 9.38
CA GLY A 35 -6.17 -3.94 10.80
C GLY A 35 -6.12 -2.58 11.49
N GLN A 36 -5.38 -2.48 12.60
CA GLN A 36 -5.23 -1.27 13.41
C GLN A 36 -3.98 -0.46 13.03
N HIS A 37 -3.21 -0.89 12.03
CA HIS A 37 -1.95 -0.26 11.67
C HIS A 37 -2.21 1.09 10.98
N LYS A 38 -1.52 2.15 11.43
CA LYS A 38 -1.70 3.52 10.92
C LYS A 38 -0.56 3.97 10.00
N GLN A 39 0.51 3.21 9.95
CA GLN A 39 1.71 3.52 9.18
C GLN A 39 2.23 2.26 8.50
N ALA A 40 2.92 2.46 7.39
CA ALA A 40 3.67 1.44 6.69
C ALA A 40 4.98 2.04 6.18
N ILE A 41 5.94 1.20 5.88
CA ILE A 41 7.16 1.60 5.16
C ILE A 41 7.00 1.25 3.69
N ASN A 42 7.21 2.22 2.80
CA ASN A 42 7.36 1.94 1.39
C ASN A 42 8.73 1.30 1.16
N LEU A 43 8.76 0.01 0.83
CA LEU A 43 9.99 -0.75 0.62
C LEU A 43 10.87 -0.18 -0.52
N LEU A 44 10.25 0.41 -1.55
CA LEU A 44 10.99 0.89 -2.71
C LEU A 44 11.63 2.28 -2.51
N THR A 45 11.10 3.07 -1.58
CA THR A 45 11.59 4.44 -1.32
C THR A 45 12.12 4.64 0.10
N ASN A 46 11.96 3.64 0.97
CA ASN A 46 12.26 3.69 2.40
C ASN A 46 11.56 4.84 3.14
N GLN A 47 10.40 5.28 2.64
CA GLN A 47 9.61 6.35 3.25
C GLN A 47 8.46 5.78 4.07
N ALA A 48 8.21 6.38 5.23
CA ALA A 48 6.99 6.12 5.99
C ALA A 48 5.77 6.69 5.25
N ILE A 49 4.70 5.90 5.18
CA ILE A 49 3.42 6.25 4.56
C ILE A 49 2.35 6.08 5.62
N SER A 50 1.52 7.10 5.82
CA SER A 50 0.32 6.96 6.63
C SER A 50 -0.72 6.10 5.90
N LEU A 51 -1.20 5.06 6.56
CA LEU A 51 -2.31 4.23 6.08
C LEU A 51 -3.64 4.92 6.41
N ILE A 52 -3.91 6.01 5.70
CA ILE A 52 -5.20 6.71 5.72
C ILE A 52 -6.19 6.05 4.74
N ASP A 53 -7.37 6.63 4.56
CA ASP A 53 -8.40 6.07 3.67
C ASP A 53 -7.96 5.88 2.21
N THR A 54 -6.93 6.61 1.76
CA THR A 54 -6.41 6.52 0.39
C THR A 54 -4.89 6.63 0.32
N VAL A 55 -4.29 5.97 -0.66
CA VAL A 55 -2.89 6.15 -1.05
C VAL A 55 -2.81 6.71 -2.47
N THR A 56 -1.89 7.64 -2.71
CA THR A 56 -1.65 8.17 -4.05
C THR A 56 -0.57 7.34 -4.75
N LEU A 57 -0.91 6.79 -5.91
CA LEU A 57 0.00 6.01 -6.74
C LEU A 57 0.47 6.84 -7.92
N ALA A 58 1.78 6.94 -8.12
CA ALA A 58 2.37 7.65 -9.25
C ALA A 58 2.00 6.95 -10.58
N PRO A 59 2.04 7.67 -11.73
CA PRO A 59 1.91 7.06 -13.05
C PRO A 59 2.91 5.92 -13.25
N MET A 60 2.48 4.83 -13.90
CA MET A 60 3.35 3.72 -14.32
C MET A 60 4.28 3.20 -13.20
N SER A 61 3.76 3.09 -11.97
CA SER A 61 4.56 2.75 -10.79
C SER A 61 4.01 1.56 -10.01
N ALA A 62 4.89 0.98 -9.19
CA ALA A 62 4.54 0.07 -8.11
C ALA A 62 4.79 0.75 -6.75
N THR A 63 3.92 0.50 -5.79
CA THR A 63 4.09 0.87 -4.39
C THR A 63 4.02 -0.41 -3.56
N VAL A 64 5.04 -0.67 -2.76
CA VAL A 64 5.13 -1.86 -1.89
C VAL A 64 5.22 -1.38 -0.46
N LEU A 65 4.19 -1.64 0.33
CA LEU A 65 4.09 -1.21 1.73
C LEU A 65 4.29 -2.41 2.65
N ILE A 66 5.18 -2.27 3.63
CA ILE A 66 5.39 -3.23 4.72
C ILE A 66 4.69 -2.71 5.96
N ILE A 67 3.87 -3.56 6.57
CA ILE A 67 3.18 -3.34 7.82
C ILE A 67 3.74 -4.34 8.84
N GLU A 68 4.22 -3.80 9.96
CA GLU A 68 4.67 -4.50 11.17
C GLU A 68 3.64 -4.37 12.28
#